data_AF-A0A3N5FFA8-F1
#
_entry.id   AF-A0A3N5FFA8-F1
#
_cell.length_a   1.000
_cell.length_b   1.000
_cell.length_c   1.000
_cell.angle_alpha   90.00
_cell.angle_beta   90.00
_cell.angle_gamma   90.00
#
_symmetry.space_group_name_H-M   'P 1'
#
loop_
_entity.id
_entity.type
_entity.pdbx_description
1 polymer ?
#
loop_
_entity_poly.entity_id
_entity_poly.type
_entity_poly.pdbx_seq_one_letter_code
_entity_poly.pdbx_strand_id
1 'polypeptide(L)' 'MVWDSKSTGTLSNVIQLLKQAKKSLVFVNKNKSFVKVNNVIDFENLISVMSDSAIQKAEQKISLKKKILELKQGNLF' A
#
# COMPACT_ATOMS: atom_id res chain seq x y z
N MET A 1 -1.02 3.49 11.37
CA MET A 1 0.37 3.14 10.95
C MET A 1 1.10 4.42 10.55
N VAL A 2 2.42 4.49 10.73
CA VAL A 2 3.25 5.59 10.23
C VAL A 2 4.08 5.09 9.06
N TRP A 3 4.19 5.88 7.99
CA TRP A 3 4.86 5.48 6.77
C TRP A 3 5.75 6.58 6.19
N ASP A 4 6.95 6.18 5.80
CA ASP A 4 8.00 7.03 5.23
C ASP A 4 7.96 7.09 3.69
N SER A 5 6.87 6.63 3.07
CA SER A 5 6.72 6.48 1.61
C SER A 5 7.73 5.52 0.95
N LYS A 6 8.36 4.62 1.73
CA LYS A 6 9.37 3.66 1.23
C LYS A 6 9.25 2.27 1.86
N SER A 7 8.86 2.18 3.14
CA SER A 7 8.80 0.93 3.90
C SER A 7 7.80 -0.05 3.28
N THR A 8 8.31 -1.17 2.78
CA THR A 8 7.49 -2.26 2.25
C THR A 8 6.74 -3.01 3.35
N GLY A 9 7.23 -2.96 4.60
CA GLY A 9 6.55 -3.58 5.74
C GLY A 9 5.20 -2.93 6.02
N THR A 10 5.13 -1.60 5.97
CA THR A 10 3.86 -0.88 6.12
C THR A 10 2.90 -1.18 4.97
N LEU A 11 3.39 -1.27 3.73
CA LEU A 11 2.56 -1.66 2.58
C LEU A 11 2.00 -3.07 2.73
N SER A 12 2.82 -4.04 3.15
CA SER A 12 2.37 -5.41 3.43
C SER A 12 1.27 -5.45 4.50
N ASN A 13 1.40 -4.66 5.56
CA ASN A 13 0.36 -4.57 6.60
C ASN A 13 -0.95 -3.99 6.05
N VAL A 14 -0.89 -2.93 5.25
CA VAL A 14 -2.07 -2.35 4.59
C VAL A 14 -2.74 -3.38 3.67
N ILE A 15 -1.96 -4.09 2.85
CA ILE A 15 -2.45 -5.15 1.96
C ILE A 15 -3.13 -6.26 2.78
N GLN A 16 -2.53 -6.71 3.88
CA GLN A 16 -3.13 -7.73 4.75
C GLN A 16 -4.48 -7.26 5.34
N LEU A 17 -4.59 -6.00 5.74
CA LEU A 17 -5.85 -5.44 6.24
C LEU A 17 -6.91 -5.38 5.13
N LEU A 18 -6.55 -4.95 3.93
CA LEU A 18 -7.46 -4.93 2.77
C LEU A 18 -7.98 -6.33 2.44
N LYS A 19 -7.12 -7.36 2.48
CA LYS A 19 -7.53 -8.77 2.31
C LYS A 19 -8.54 -9.24 3.35
N GLN A 20 -8.52 -8.64 4.54
CA GLN A 20 -9.47 -8.93 5.62
C GLN A 20 -10.67 -7.98 5.63
N ALA A 21 -10.87 -7.18 4.57
CA ALA A 21 -11.89 -6.12 4.50
C ALA A 21 -11.81 -5.12 5.67
N LYS A 22 -10.60 -4.90 6.22
CA LYS A 22 -10.36 -3.94 7.31
C LYS A 22 -9.77 -2.65 6.76
N LYS A 23 -10.34 -1.53 7.21
CA LYS A 23 -9.82 -0.18 6.96
C LYS A 23 -8.56 0.11 7.76
N SER A 24 -7.70 0.97 7.22
CA SER A 24 -6.52 1.48 7.93
C SER A 24 -6.35 2.99 7.77
N LEU A 25 -5.73 3.61 8.78
CA LEU A 25 -5.31 5.01 8.74
C LEU A 25 -3.77 5.06 8.74
N VAL A 26 -3.21 5.62 7.68
CA VAL A 26 -1.76 5.70 7.46
C VAL A 26 -1.34 7.16 7.53
N PHE A 27 -0.45 7.49 8.46
CA PHE A 27 0.21 8.80 8.48
C PHE A 27 1.40 8.78 7.51
N VAL A 28 1.37 9.64 6.50
CA VAL A 28 2.41 9.75 5.47
C VAL A 28 3.39 10.85 5.88
N ASN A 29 4.58 10.46 6.34
CA ASN A 29 5.58 11.38 6.87
C ASN A 29 6.02 12.46 5.87
N LYS A 30 6.07 12.12 4.58
CA LYS A 30 6.46 13.02 3.49
C LYS A 30 5.47 14.18 3.33
N ASN A 31 4.18 13.90 3.45
CA ASN A 31 3.11 14.87 3.22
C ASN A 31 2.55 15.45 4.53
N LYS A 32 2.99 14.92 5.69
CA LYS A 32 2.48 15.27 7.03
C LYS A 32 0.96 15.15 7.13
N SER A 33 0.40 14.15 6.47
CA SER A 33 -1.05 13.96 6.35
C SER A 33 -1.47 12.52 6.62
N PHE A 34 -2.74 12.34 6.97
CA PHE A 34 -3.35 11.03 7.11
C PHE A 34 -4.05 10.62 5.82
N VAL A 35 -3.81 9.39 5.38
CA VAL A 35 -4.49 8.74 4.27
C VAL A 35 -5.28 7.57 4.82
N LYS A 36 -6.59 7.56 4.54
CA LYS A 36 -7.47 6.44 4.88
C LYS A 36 -7.44 5.45 3.73
N VAL A 37 -7.24 4.17 4.04
CA VAL A 37 -7.20 3.09 3.04
C VAL A 37 -8.28 2.08 3.37
N ASN A 38 -9.32 2.03 2.54
CA ASN A 38 -10.45 1.11 2.67
C ASN A 38 -10.55 0.14 1.49
N ASN A 39 -10.01 0.50 0.33
CA ASN A 39 -10.07 -0.31 -0.89
C ASN A 39 -8.76 -0.18 -1.70
N VAL A 40 -8.70 -0.88 -2.83
CA VAL A 40 -7.53 -0.89 -3.72
C VAL A 40 -7.23 0.48 -4.33
N ILE A 41 -8.24 1.29 -4.64
CA ILE A 41 -8.06 2.64 -5.20
C ILE A 41 -7.39 3.54 -4.16
N ASP A 42 -7.82 3.48 -2.90
CA ASP A 42 -7.18 4.21 -1.80
C ASP A 42 -5.72 3.76 -1.60
N PHE A 43 -5.44 2.47 -1.80
CA PHE A 43 -4.08 1.93 -1.73
C PHE A 43 -3.20 2.42 -2.88
N GLU A 44 -3.73 2.47 -4.10
CA GLU A 44 -3.05 3.06 -5.25
C GLU A 44 -2.74 4.55 -5.03
N ASN A 45 -3.70 5.29 -4.45
CA ASN A 45 -3.49 6.68 -4.05
C ASN A 45 -2.39 6.82 -3.00
N LEU A 46 -2.33 5.92 -2.00
CA LEU A 46 -1.26 5.91 -1.00
C LEU A 46 0.11 5.72 -1.65
N ILE A 47 0.28 4.74 -2.54
CA ILE A 47 1.58 4.45 -3.16
C ILE A 47 1.98 5.45 -4.23
N SER A 48 1.06 6.27 -4.75
CA SER A 48 1.39 7.38 -5.69
C SER A 48 2.39 8.39 -5.10
N VAL A 49 2.53 8.43 -3.77
CA VAL A 49 3.47 9.31 -3.06
C VAL A 49 4.92 8.79 -3.11
N MET A 50 5.11 7.51 -3.45
CA MET A 50 6.44 6.87 -3.57
C MET A 50 7.24 7.46 -4.74
N SER A 51 8.57 7.45 -4.62
CA SER A 51 9.44 7.69 -5.78
C SER A 51 9.55 6.42 -6.64
N ASP A 52 9.91 6.57 -7.91
CA ASP A 52 10.13 5.43 -8.82
C ASP A 52 11.12 4.40 -8.26
N SER A 53 12.20 4.87 -7.66
CA SER A 53 13.20 4.01 -6.99
C SER A 53 12.63 3.22 -5.81
N ALA A 54 11.68 3.80 -5.06
CA ALA A 54 11.00 3.12 -3.98
C ALA A 54 9.98 2.11 -4.52
N ILE A 55 9.28 2.44 -5.61
CA ILE A 55 8.38 1.51 -6.30
C ILE A 55 9.15 0.30 -6.82
N GLN A 56 10.30 0.51 -7.47
CA GLN A 56 11.16 -0.57 -7.96
C GLN A 56 11.63 -1.49 -6.81
N LYS A 57 12.06 -0.92 -5.69
CA LYS A 57 12.46 -1.70 -4.50
C LYS A 57 11.29 -2.47 -3.91
N ALA A 58 10.10 -1.88 -3.86
CA ALA A 58 8.89 -2.55 -3.39
C ALA A 58 8.48 -3.70 -4.32
N GLU A 59 8.61 -3.50 -5.63
CA GLU A 59 8.38 -4.56 -6.61
C GLU A 59 9.33 -5.74 -6.39
N GLN A 60 10.63 -5.50 -6.24
CA GLN A 60 11.61 -6.55 -6.00
C GLN A 60 11.37 -7.31 -4.69
N LYS A 61 10.95 -6.60 -3.63
CA LYS A 61 10.88 -7.19 -2.28
C LYS A 61 9.55 -7.86 -1.97
N ILE A 62 8.45 -7.34 -2.52
CA ILE A 62 7.10 -7.82 -2.21
C ILE A 62 6.23 -8.02 -3.45
N SER A 63 6.74 -7.88 -4.66
CA SER A 63 5.97 -8.01 -5.91
C SER A 63 4.70 -7.14 -5.89
N LEU A 64 4.90 -5.86 -5.59
CA LEU A 64 3.85 -4.87 -5.31
C LEU A 64 2.76 -4.84 -6.41
N LYS A 65 3.14 -4.80 -7.69
CA LYS A 65 2.22 -4.78 -8.83
C LYS A 65 1.34 -6.03 -8.88
N LYS A 66 1.93 -7.21 -8.65
CA LYS A 66 1.18 -8.47 -8.57
C LYS A 66 0.12 -8.40 -7.46
N LYS A 67 0.50 -7.94 -6.26
CA LYS A 67 -0.43 -7.81 -5.13
C LYS A 67 -1.56 -6.83 -5.40
N ILE A 68 -1.30 -5.71 -6.09
CA ILE A 68 -2.35 -4.76 -6.49
C ILE A 68 -3.32 -5.42 -7.48
N LEU A 69 -2.80 -6.16 -8.46
CA LEU A 69 -3.64 -6.88 -9.43
C LEU A 69 -4.53 -7.91 -8.74
N GLU A 70 -3.97 -8.71 -7.82
CA GLU A 70 -4.73 -9.69 -7.03
C GLU A 70 -5.84 -9.01 -6.21
N LEU A 71 -5.57 -7.84 -5.59
CA LEU A 71 -6.57 -7.06 -4.87
C LEU A 71 -7.69 -6.54 -5.78
N LYS A 72 -7.39 -6.14 -7.03
CA LYS A 72 -8.39 -5.66 -8.00
C LYS A 72 -9.32 -6.77 -8.48
N GLN A 73 -8.79 -7.97 -8.65
CA GLN A 73 -9.55 -9.11 -9.15
C GLN A 73 -10.40 -9.78 -8.07
N GLY A 74 -10.17 -9.47 -6.79
CA GLY A 74 -10.77 -10.23 -5.68
C GLY A 74 -10.28 -11.68 -5.59
N ASN A 75 -9.34 -12.09 -6.45
CA ASN A 75 -8.84 -13.45 -6.65
C ASN A 75 -7.75 -13.81 -5.64
N LEU A 76 -8.05 -13.67 -4.35
CA LEU A 76 -7.11 -13.99 -3.28
C LEU A 76 -7.58 -15.13 -2.37
N PHE A 77 -8.37 -16.03 -2.95
CA PHE A 77 -8.78 -17.32 -2.41
C PHE A 77 -8.62 -18.39 -3.49
#